data_AF-A0A1G8XGQ8-F1
#
_entry.id   AF-A0A1G8XGQ8-F1
#
_cell.length_a   1.000
_cell.length_b   1.000
_cell.length_c   1.000
_cell.angle_alpha   90.00
_cell.angle_beta   90.00
_cell.angle_gamma   90.00
#
_symmetry.space_group_name_H-M   'P 1'
#
loop_
_entity.id
_entity.type
_entity.pdbx_description
1 polymer ?
#
loop_
_entity_poly.entity_id
_entity_poly.type
_entity_poly.pdbx_seq_one_letter_code
_entity_poly.pdbx_strand_id
1 'polypeptide(L)'
;MRFALLIIAFLLAALPAAAQTVVADLSQSRVSITASFAGSHILVFGAVKHTEESRPKSYPVLDPIDVIVTVSGPLEPVTVRKKDRRAGIWINAEALQIDAAPTLYKIASSQPLEEILSDSEDLRHSISIPLAVRSAGAAGEVEDADSFVEALIRIREDTGDYEVIPNSVRVIDQTLFRSDINLPANLVEGDYTTRIFLTRDGQVVADFTRVLHVRKVGIERWVYNLAQDQALLYGLLSLAIAIAAGWGASAAFRYARGS
;
A
#
# COMPACT_ATOMS: atom_id res chain seq x y z
N MET A 1 -22.47 -14.38 -51.97
CA MET A 1 -22.93 -13.19 -51.23
C MET A 1 -22.93 -13.38 -49.71
N ARG A 2 -23.46 -14.49 -49.15
CA ARG A 2 -23.44 -14.76 -47.69
C ARG A 2 -22.04 -14.85 -47.06
N PHE A 3 -21.07 -15.47 -47.75
CA PHE A 3 -19.69 -15.56 -47.26
C PHE A 3 -18.98 -14.21 -47.19
N ALA A 4 -19.26 -13.30 -48.12
CA ALA A 4 -18.68 -11.95 -48.11
C ALA A 4 -19.23 -11.12 -46.93
N LEU A 5 -20.51 -11.29 -46.59
CA LEU A 5 -21.11 -10.65 -45.41
C LEU A 5 -20.51 -11.16 -44.10
N LEU A 6 -20.21 -12.47 -44.00
CA LEU A 6 -19.56 -13.04 -42.82
C LEU A 6 -18.11 -12.53 -42.63
N ILE A 7 -17.36 -12.38 -43.73
CA ILE A 7 -15.99 -11.85 -43.69
C ILE A 7 -15.98 -10.37 -43.30
N ILE A 8 -16.94 -9.57 -43.82
CA ILE A 8 -17.09 -8.17 -43.44
C ILE A 8 -17.52 -8.05 -41.96
N ALA A 9 -18.43 -8.90 -41.47
CA ALA A 9 -18.81 -8.92 -40.06
C ALA A 9 -17.64 -9.30 -39.15
N PHE A 10 -16.78 -10.24 -39.57
CA PHE A 10 -15.58 -10.63 -38.81
C PHE A 10 -14.50 -9.53 -38.81
N LEU A 11 -14.33 -8.81 -39.94
CA LEU A 11 -13.44 -7.66 -40.05
C LEU A 11 -13.92 -6.44 -39.25
N LEU A 12 -15.25 -6.22 -39.14
CA LEU A 12 -15.81 -5.18 -38.26
C LEU A 12 -15.77 -5.56 -36.77
N ALA A 13 -15.74 -6.86 -36.44
CA ALA A 13 -15.57 -7.32 -35.05
C ALA A 13 -14.12 -7.18 -34.55
N ALA A 14 -13.15 -7.01 -35.46
CA ALA A 14 -11.73 -6.81 -35.14
C ALA A 14 -11.37 -5.32 -34.98
N LEU A 15 -12.30 -4.50 -34.44
CA LEU A 15 -11.95 -3.13 -34.05
C LEU A 15 -10.90 -3.18 -32.93
N PRO A 16 -9.83 -2.38 -33.02
CA PRO A 16 -8.81 -2.35 -31.98
C PRO A 16 -9.46 -1.93 -30.66
N ALA A 17 -9.26 -2.73 -29.61
CA ALA A 17 -9.61 -2.31 -28.26
C ALA A 17 -8.76 -1.07 -27.94
N ALA A 18 -9.43 0.07 -27.75
CA ALA A 18 -8.77 1.34 -27.45
C ALA A 18 -8.11 1.25 -26.07
N ALA A 19 -6.84 0.89 -26.02
CA ALA A 19 -6.08 0.80 -24.79
C ALA A 19 -5.86 2.22 -24.24
N GLN A 20 -6.46 2.51 -23.08
CA GLN A 20 -6.10 3.68 -22.30
C GLN A 20 -4.79 3.39 -21.58
N THR A 21 -3.92 4.40 -21.49
CA THR A 21 -2.65 4.26 -20.77
C THR A 21 -2.60 5.24 -19.63
N VAL A 22 -2.15 4.76 -18.48
CA VAL A 22 -1.94 5.60 -17.29
C VAL A 22 -0.44 5.74 -17.07
N VAL A 23 -0.03 6.94 -16.67
CA VAL A 23 1.32 7.17 -16.15
C VAL A 23 1.17 7.77 -14.76
N ALA A 24 1.67 7.05 -13.76
CA ALA A 24 1.58 7.44 -12.37
C ALA A 24 2.95 7.32 -11.69
N ASP A 25 3.16 8.08 -10.62
CA ASP A 25 4.30 7.91 -9.73
C ASP A 25 3.91 8.27 -8.28
N LEU A 26 4.83 7.99 -7.36
CA LEU A 26 4.71 8.33 -5.94
C LEU A 26 5.61 9.53 -5.62
N SER A 27 5.18 10.40 -4.71
CA SER A 27 6.01 11.53 -4.24
C SER A 27 7.32 11.08 -3.61
N GLN A 28 7.35 9.86 -3.07
CA GLN A 28 8.53 9.23 -2.53
C GLN A 28 8.49 7.72 -2.81
N SER A 29 9.64 7.16 -3.13
CA SER A 29 9.82 5.71 -3.33
C SER A 29 10.31 4.97 -2.07
N ARG A 30 10.51 5.70 -0.96
CA ARG A 30 11.02 5.14 0.30
C ARG A 30 10.42 5.82 1.53
N VAL A 31 10.06 5.03 2.54
CA VAL A 31 9.73 5.49 3.90
C VAL A 31 10.72 4.89 4.90
N SER A 32 11.12 5.72 5.85
CA SER A 32 12.14 5.37 6.84
C SER A 32 11.51 5.26 8.24
N ILE A 33 11.59 4.09 8.87
CA ILE A 33 11.05 3.84 10.21
C ILE A 33 12.18 3.99 11.24
N THR A 34 12.07 4.96 12.15
CA THR A 34 12.94 5.11 13.32
C THR A 34 12.27 4.54 14.58
N ALA A 35 13.02 4.45 15.69
CA ALA A 35 12.44 4.15 17.00
C ALA A 35 11.37 5.18 17.46
N SER A 36 11.32 6.35 16.82
CA SER A 36 10.37 7.44 17.07
C SER A 36 9.38 7.66 15.92
N PHE A 37 9.24 6.70 15.01
CA PHE A 37 8.36 6.81 13.86
C PHE A 37 6.89 6.95 14.30
N ALA A 38 6.20 7.97 13.80
CA ALA A 38 4.82 8.32 14.18
C ALA A 38 3.84 8.20 13.00
N GLY A 39 4.26 7.59 11.90
CA GLY A 39 3.52 7.55 10.64
C GLY A 39 4.11 8.46 9.58
N SER A 40 3.60 8.36 8.36
CA SER A 40 4.00 9.14 7.19
C SER A 40 2.80 9.32 6.25
N HIS A 41 2.94 10.12 5.21
CA HIS A 41 1.98 10.18 4.12
C HIS A 41 2.71 10.00 2.78
N ILE A 42 2.03 9.38 1.81
CA ILE A 42 2.51 9.30 0.43
C ILE A 42 1.49 9.99 -0.46
N LEU A 43 1.97 10.84 -1.37
CA LEU A 43 1.15 11.43 -2.41
C LEU A 43 1.30 10.56 -3.66
N VAL A 44 0.19 9.97 -4.08
CA VAL A 44 0.09 9.25 -5.35
C VAL A 44 -0.47 10.22 -6.37
N PHE A 45 0.20 10.38 -7.50
CA PHE A 45 -0.26 11.27 -8.56
C PHE A 45 0.00 10.66 -9.93
N GLY A 46 -0.78 11.08 -10.90
CA GLY A 46 -0.61 10.61 -12.26
C GLY A 46 -1.43 11.38 -13.26
N ALA A 47 -1.20 11.02 -14.51
CA ALA A 47 -1.92 11.52 -15.65
C ALA A 47 -2.49 10.34 -16.46
N VAL A 48 -3.75 10.49 -16.84
CA VAL A 48 -4.42 9.65 -17.81
C VAL A 48 -4.09 10.15 -19.20
N LYS A 49 -3.58 9.28 -20.05
CA LYS A 49 -3.37 9.60 -21.46
C LYS A 49 -4.64 9.28 -22.23
N HIS A 50 -5.29 10.31 -22.75
CA HIS A 50 -6.40 10.15 -23.68
C HIS A 50 -5.88 9.87 -25.09
N THR A 51 -6.37 8.79 -25.70
CA THR A 51 -6.36 8.60 -27.16
C THR A 51 -7.48 9.43 -27.80
N GLU A 52 -7.41 9.66 -29.12
CA GLU A 52 -8.46 10.39 -29.86
C GLU A 52 -9.87 9.78 -29.65
N GLU A 53 -9.95 8.47 -29.41
CA GLU A 53 -11.19 7.74 -29.18
C GLU A 53 -11.69 7.81 -27.73
N SER A 54 -10.77 7.95 -26.77
CA SER A 54 -11.06 8.00 -25.32
C SER A 54 -11.14 9.41 -24.75
N ARG A 55 -10.81 10.43 -25.55
CA ARG A 55 -10.96 11.85 -25.21
C ARG A 55 -12.44 12.17 -24.98
N PRO A 56 -12.80 12.93 -23.93
CA PRO A 56 -14.14 13.44 -23.77
C PRO A 56 -14.58 14.23 -25.01
N LYS A 57 -15.67 13.80 -25.66
CA LYS A 57 -16.20 14.45 -26.87
C LYS A 57 -17.18 15.59 -26.55
N SER A 58 -17.69 15.65 -25.31
CA SER A 58 -18.62 16.66 -24.82
C SER A 58 -18.49 16.81 -23.30
N TYR A 59 -18.87 17.98 -22.78
CA TYR A 59 -19.07 18.22 -21.35
C TYR A 59 -20.58 18.45 -21.08
N PRO A 60 -21.17 17.81 -20.05
CA PRO A 60 -20.54 16.85 -19.14
C PRO A 60 -20.18 15.51 -19.81
N VAL A 61 -19.15 14.84 -19.29
CA VAL A 61 -18.72 13.52 -19.75
C VAL A 61 -19.74 12.49 -19.26
N LEU A 62 -20.28 11.68 -20.17
CA LEU A 62 -21.28 10.66 -19.82
C LEU A 62 -20.65 9.54 -18.97
N ASP A 63 -19.42 9.12 -19.32
CA ASP A 63 -18.67 8.07 -18.61
C ASP A 63 -17.31 8.65 -18.16
N PRO A 64 -17.24 9.33 -17.01
CA PRO A 64 -15.98 9.85 -16.49
C PRO A 64 -15.02 8.69 -16.15
N ILE A 65 -13.73 9.03 -16.11
CA ILE A 65 -12.70 8.15 -15.59
C ILE A 65 -12.66 8.28 -14.09
N ASP A 66 -12.70 7.13 -13.45
CA ASP A 66 -12.53 6.95 -12.03
C ASP A 66 -11.16 6.34 -11.74
N VAL A 67 -10.69 6.57 -10.52
CA VAL A 67 -9.36 6.15 -10.10
C VAL A 67 -9.45 5.48 -8.74
N ILE A 68 -8.89 4.28 -8.66
CA ILE A 68 -8.75 3.51 -7.43
C ILE A 68 -7.26 3.34 -7.16
N VAL A 69 -6.82 3.68 -5.96
CA VAL A 69 -5.44 3.49 -5.50
C VAL A 69 -5.47 2.52 -4.32
N THR A 70 -4.81 1.39 -4.45
CA THR A 70 -4.62 0.44 -3.34
C THR A 70 -3.19 0.46 -2.86
N VAL A 71 -2.98 0.36 -1.55
CA VAL A 71 -1.65 0.24 -0.93
C VAL A 71 -1.65 -1.01 -0.05
N SER A 72 -0.91 -2.02 -0.49
CA SER A 72 -0.73 -3.29 0.23
C SER A 72 0.64 -3.33 0.89
N GLY A 73 0.69 -3.59 2.19
CA GLY A 73 1.94 -3.92 2.89
C GLY A 73 2.48 -5.30 2.52
N PRO A 74 3.65 -5.68 3.05
CA PRO A 74 4.19 -7.02 2.89
C PRO A 74 3.19 -8.07 3.39
N LEU A 75 3.14 -9.20 2.68
CA LEU A 75 2.30 -10.34 3.04
C LEU A 75 3.01 -11.17 4.11
N GLU A 76 2.33 -11.41 5.22
CA GLU A 76 2.84 -12.21 6.33
C GLU A 76 1.83 -13.28 6.76
N PRO A 77 2.29 -14.47 7.20
CA PRO A 77 1.41 -15.46 7.79
C PRO A 77 0.85 -14.95 9.12
N VAL A 78 -0.43 -15.19 9.37
CA VAL A 78 -1.11 -14.76 10.59
C VAL A 78 -1.97 -15.88 11.16
N THR A 79 -1.86 -16.12 12.48
CA THR A 79 -2.73 -17.07 13.17
C THR A 79 -3.89 -16.33 13.84
N VAL A 80 -5.09 -16.54 13.33
CA VAL A 80 -6.33 -16.02 13.91
C VAL A 80 -6.84 -17.01 14.95
N ARG A 81 -7.17 -16.52 16.15
CA ARG A 81 -7.66 -17.35 17.26
C ARG A 81 -9.08 -16.93 17.65
N LYS A 82 -9.98 -17.89 17.74
CA LYS A 82 -11.34 -17.69 18.21
C LYS A 82 -11.42 -18.02 19.69
N LYS A 83 -11.84 -17.04 20.48
CA LYS A 83 -12.09 -17.22 21.91
C LYS A 83 -13.51 -17.74 22.13
N ASP A 84 -13.64 -18.71 23.01
CA ASP A 84 -14.90 -19.26 23.45
C ASP A 84 -14.93 -19.30 24.98
N ARG A 85 -16.12 -19.26 25.57
CA ARG A 85 -16.30 -19.27 27.01
C ARG A 85 -16.69 -20.67 27.48
N ARG A 86 -15.74 -21.41 28.03
CA ARG A 86 -15.97 -22.74 28.58
C ARG A 86 -15.79 -22.74 30.09
N ALA A 87 -16.75 -23.32 30.81
CA ALA A 87 -16.74 -23.36 32.28
C ALA A 87 -16.48 -21.98 32.95
N GLY A 88 -17.03 -20.90 32.37
CA GLY A 88 -16.93 -19.55 32.92
C GLY A 88 -15.67 -18.76 32.56
N ILE A 89 -14.64 -19.40 31.99
CA ILE A 89 -13.37 -18.78 31.59
C ILE A 89 -13.25 -18.64 30.05
N TRP A 90 -12.54 -17.61 29.60
CA TRP A 90 -12.23 -17.42 28.18
C TRP A 90 -11.02 -18.27 27.78
N ILE A 91 -11.20 -19.13 26.79
CA ILE A 91 -10.12 -19.96 26.24
C ILE A 91 -10.03 -19.74 24.73
N ASN A 92 -8.82 -19.87 24.16
CA ASN A 92 -8.66 -19.93 22.71
C ASN A 92 -9.11 -21.33 22.26
N ALA A 93 -10.36 -21.45 21.82
CA ALA A 93 -10.96 -22.75 21.51
C ALA A 93 -10.57 -23.26 20.12
N GLU A 94 -10.41 -22.36 19.16
CA GLU A 94 -10.04 -22.67 17.78
C GLU A 94 -8.96 -21.70 17.30
N ALA A 95 -8.13 -22.16 16.37
CA ALA A 95 -7.10 -21.36 15.73
C ALA A 95 -6.96 -21.77 14.27
N LEU A 96 -6.89 -20.79 13.38
CA LEU A 96 -6.62 -20.99 11.97
C LEU A 96 -5.39 -20.16 11.58
N GLN A 97 -4.47 -20.78 10.85
CA GLN A 97 -3.35 -20.10 10.25
C GLN A 97 -3.72 -19.68 8.82
N ILE A 98 -3.58 -18.40 8.54
CA ILE A 98 -3.67 -17.82 7.20
C ILE A 98 -2.24 -17.68 6.69
N ASP A 99 -1.96 -18.26 5.52
CA ASP A 99 -0.60 -18.37 5.00
C ASP A 99 0.00 -17.02 4.62
N ALA A 100 -0.84 -16.11 4.12
CA ALA A 100 -0.43 -14.75 3.80
C ALA A 100 -1.62 -13.79 3.87
N ALA A 101 -1.42 -12.70 4.60
CA ALA A 101 -2.31 -11.55 4.62
C ALA A 101 -1.49 -10.25 4.58
N PRO A 102 -1.95 -9.21 3.88
CA PRO A 102 -1.30 -7.90 3.92
C PRO A 102 -1.19 -7.37 5.35
N THR A 103 -0.03 -6.88 5.73
CA THR A 103 0.17 -6.17 7.02
C THR A 103 -0.57 -4.83 7.07
N LEU A 104 -0.82 -4.23 5.89
CA LEU A 104 -1.59 -3.00 5.67
C LEU A 104 -2.37 -3.16 4.36
N TYR A 105 -3.60 -2.68 4.28
CA TYR A 105 -4.35 -2.62 3.01
C TYR A 105 -5.29 -1.43 2.98
N LYS A 106 -4.91 -0.37 2.26
CA LYS A 106 -5.74 0.84 2.12
C LYS A 106 -6.23 0.99 0.69
N ILE A 107 -7.49 1.37 0.54
CA ILE A 107 -8.13 1.68 -0.75
C ILE A 107 -8.56 3.14 -0.71
N ALA A 108 -8.05 3.94 -1.64
CA ALA A 108 -8.53 5.29 -1.90
C ALA A 108 -9.20 5.34 -3.26
N SER A 109 -10.38 5.95 -3.36
CA SER A 109 -11.12 6.02 -4.63
C SER A 109 -11.71 7.40 -4.91
N SER A 110 -11.98 7.69 -6.19
CA SER A 110 -12.64 8.93 -6.63
C SER A 110 -14.12 9.00 -6.22
N GLN A 111 -14.78 7.85 -6.16
CA GLN A 111 -16.18 7.66 -5.74
C GLN A 111 -16.30 6.38 -4.88
N PRO A 112 -17.45 6.09 -4.25
CA PRO A 112 -17.67 4.81 -3.58
C PRO A 112 -17.33 3.62 -4.49
N LEU A 113 -16.63 2.62 -3.96
CA LEU A 113 -16.07 1.51 -4.76
C LEU A 113 -17.15 0.79 -5.57
N GLU A 114 -18.33 0.60 -4.98
CA GLU A 114 -19.51 -0.04 -5.56
C GLU A 114 -20.07 0.70 -6.79
N GLU A 115 -19.78 1.99 -6.96
CA GLU A 115 -20.22 2.79 -8.10
C GLU A 115 -19.24 2.70 -9.29
N ILE A 116 -17.97 2.39 -9.02
CA ILE A 116 -16.87 2.54 -10.00
C ILE A 116 -16.12 1.25 -10.29
N LEU A 117 -16.46 0.15 -9.62
CA LEU A 117 -15.86 -1.16 -9.80
C LEU A 117 -16.95 -2.23 -9.83
N SER A 118 -17.01 -2.98 -10.91
CA SER A 118 -17.90 -4.14 -11.03
C SER A 118 -17.35 -5.36 -10.28
N ASP A 119 -18.24 -6.20 -9.75
CA ASP A 119 -17.87 -7.44 -9.05
C ASP A 119 -16.97 -8.35 -9.89
N SER A 120 -17.21 -8.42 -11.21
CA SER A 120 -16.38 -9.21 -12.13
C SER A 120 -14.94 -8.70 -12.20
N GLU A 121 -14.76 -7.39 -12.14
CA GLU A 121 -13.45 -6.75 -12.20
C GLU A 121 -12.76 -6.80 -10.85
N ASP A 122 -13.53 -6.70 -9.76
CA ASP A 122 -13.00 -6.93 -8.43
C ASP A 122 -12.51 -8.36 -8.24
N LEU A 123 -13.25 -9.37 -8.74
CA LEU A 123 -12.79 -10.77 -8.77
C LEU A 123 -11.52 -10.94 -9.61
N ARG A 124 -11.44 -10.26 -10.76
CA ARG A 124 -10.28 -10.33 -11.66
C ARG A 124 -9.03 -9.70 -11.05
N HIS A 125 -9.18 -8.56 -10.39
CA HIS A 125 -8.05 -7.74 -9.95
C HIS A 125 -7.77 -7.81 -8.44
N SER A 126 -8.69 -8.39 -7.65
CA SER A 126 -8.65 -8.51 -6.19
C SER A 126 -8.40 -7.16 -5.51
N ILE A 127 -9.32 -6.21 -5.74
CA ILE A 127 -9.17 -4.81 -5.32
C ILE A 127 -9.79 -4.60 -3.93
N SER A 128 -10.97 -5.15 -3.66
CA SER A 128 -11.60 -5.06 -2.34
C SER A 128 -10.81 -5.81 -1.28
N ILE A 129 -10.93 -5.37 -0.03
CA ILE A 129 -10.23 -5.98 1.11
C ILE A 129 -10.48 -7.50 1.20
N PRO A 130 -11.73 -8.02 1.12
CA PRO A 130 -11.97 -9.45 1.20
C PRO A 130 -11.26 -10.25 0.11
N LEU A 131 -11.29 -9.76 -1.13
CA LEU A 131 -10.64 -10.44 -2.25
C LEU A 131 -9.12 -10.30 -2.21
N ALA A 132 -8.59 -9.15 -1.79
CA ALA A 132 -7.15 -8.97 -1.59
C ALA A 132 -6.59 -9.97 -0.56
N VAL A 133 -7.28 -10.15 0.58
CA VAL A 133 -6.86 -11.11 1.62
C VAL A 133 -7.00 -12.55 1.13
N ARG A 134 -8.10 -12.90 0.44
CA ARG A 134 -8.30 -14.24 -0.12
C ARG A 134 -7.26 -14.58 -1.18
N SER A 135 -7.02 -13.66 -2.12
CA SER A 135 -6.06 -13.84 -3.22
C SER A 135 -4.61 -14.01 -2.72
N ALA A 136 -4.29 -13.44 -1.54
CA ALA A 136 -2.98 -13.56 -0.93
C ALA A 136 -2.68 -14.94 -0.33
N GLY A 137 -3.67 -15.83 -0.17
CA GLY A 137 -3.46 -17.18 0.39
C GLY A 137 -4.32 -17.52 1.60
N ALA A 138 -5.37 -16.76 1.88
CA ALA A 138 -6.28 -17.07 2.99
C ALA A 138 -7.33 -18.16 2.69
N ALA A 139 -7.42 -18.61 1.44
CA ALA A 139 -8.35 -19.67 1.03
C ALA A 139 -7.71 -21.07 1.17
N GLY A 140 -7.75 -21.64 2.38
CA GLY A 140 -7.51 -23.06 2.61
C GLY A 140 -8.82 -23.87 2.63
N GLU A 141 -8.75 -25.16 2.28
CA GLU A 141 -9.88 -26.13 2.15
C GLU A 141 -10.55 -26.53 3.50
N VAL A 142 -10.69 -25.62 4.46
CA VAL A 142 -11.26 -25.92 5.78
C VAL A 142 -12.64 -25.30 5.92
N GLU A 143 -13.62 -26.11 6.35
CA GLU A 143 -14.94 -25.67 6.80
C GLU A 143 -14.75 -24.54 7.86
N ASP A 144 -15.40 -23.39 7.71
CA ASP A 144 -15.24 -22.14 8.49
C ASP A 144 -14.09 -21.16 8.14
N ALA A 145 -13.25 -21.40 7.13
CA ALA A 145 -12.16 -20.48 6.75
C ALA A 145 -12.63 -19.01 6.54
N ASP A 146 -13.82 -18.82 5.95
CA ASP A 146 -14.41 -17.50 5.71
C ASP A 146 -14.64 -16.71 7.01
N SER A 147 -15.09 -17.37 8.08
CA SER A 147 -15.35 -16.70 9.37
C SER A 147 -14.06 -16.18 10.03
N PHE A 148 -12.94 -16.88 9.83
CA PHE A 148 -11.63 -16.46 10.32
C PHE A 148 -11.05 -15.32 9.47
N VAL A 149 -11.28 -15.32 8.15
CA VAL A 149 -10.89 -14.23 7.25
C VAL A 149 -11.67 -12.96 7.59
N GLU A 150 -12.99 -13.06 7.77
CA GLU A 150 -13.83 -11.93 8.19
C GLU A 150 -13.39 -11.39 9.56
N ALA A 151 -13.08 -12.27 10.51
CA ALA A 151 -12.55 -11.87 11.80
C ALA A 151 -11.20 -11.15 11.70
N LEU A 152 -10.30 -11.59 10.82
CA LEU A 152 -9.03 -10.92 10.55
C LEU A 152 -9.26 -9.52 9.97
N ILE A 153 -10.11 -9.41 8.95
CA ILE A 153 -10.44 -8.14 8.29
C ILE A 153 -10.98 -7.16 9.33
N ARG A 154 -11.99 -7.56 10.11
CA ARG A 154 -12.56 -6.72 11.16
C ARG A 154 -11.51 -6.23 12.15
N ILE A 155 -10.61 -7.12 12.63
CA ILE A 155 -9.54 -6.73 13.55
C ILE A 155 -8.61 -5.69 12.91
N ARG A 156 -8.28 -5.84 11.63
CA ARG A 156 -7.39 -4.91 10.90
C ARG A 156 -8.08 -3.59 10.56
N GLU A 157 -9.38 -3.59 10.35
CA GLU A 157 -10.19 -2.37 10.22
C GLU A 157 -10.26 -1.62 11.55
N ASP A 158 -10.49 -2.34 12.66
CA ASP A 158 -10.50 -1.76 14.02
C ASP A 158 -9.16 -1.14 14.40
N THR A 159 -8.03 -1.67 13.90
CA THR A 159 -6.69 -1.09 14.11
C THR A 159 -6.32 -0.01 13.09
N GLY A 160 -7.15 0.21 12.06
CA GLY A 160 -6.87 1.17 10.97
C GLY A 160 -5.80 0.72 9.98
N ASP A 161 -5.40 -0.57 10.03
CA ASP A 161 -4.47 -1.16 9.07
C ASP A 161 -5.18 -1.40 7.73
N TYR A 162 -6.47 -1.78 7.79
CA TYR A 162 -7.34 -1.96 6.64
C TYR A 162 -8.35 -0.82 6.59
N GLU A 163 -8.48 -0.16 5.44
CA GLU A 163 -9.32 1.03 5.34
C GLU A 163 -9.77 1.27 3.89
N VAL A 164 -11.06 1.61 3.71
CA VAL A 164 -11.60 2.12 2.44
C VAL A 164 -11.95 3.58 2.62
N ILE A 165 -11.36 4.44 1.78
CA ILE A 165 -11.43 5.89 1.85
C ILE A 165 -12.08 6.41 0.56
N PRO A 166 -13.43 6.38 0.47
CA PRO A 166 -14.13 6.86 -0.72
C PRO A 166 -13.98 8.37 -0.87
N ASN A 167 -14.08 8.87 -2.10
CA ASN A 167 -13.98 10.30 -2.44
C ASN A 167 -12.66 10.98 -2.01
N SER A 168 -11.58 10.20 -1.85
CA SER A 168 -10.26 10.70 -1.45
C SER A 168 -9.34 10.97 -2.64
N VAL A 169 -9.61 10.35 -3.79
CA VAL A 169 -8.87 10.60 -5.03
C VAL A 169 -9.51 11.77 -5.76
N ARG A 170 -8.73 12.81 -6.04
CA ARG A 170 -9.20 13.96 -6.83
C ARG A 170 -8.78 13.81 -8.27
N VAL A 171 -9.75 13.73 -9.17
CA VAL A 171 -9.57 13.75 -10.62
C VAL A 171 -9.85 15.16 -11.13
N ILE A 172 -8.90 15.73 -11.90
CA ILE A 172 -8.93 17.09 -12.43
C ILE A 172 -8.94 16.99 -13.95
N ASP A 173 -9.93 17.63 -14.58
CA ASP A 173 -10.12 17.70 -16.03
C ASP A 173 -10.06 16.34 -16.74
N GLN A 174 -10.49 15.27 -16.05
CA GLN A 174 -10.44 13.89 -16.52
C GLN A 174 -9.04 13.37 -16.91
N THR A 175 -8.00 14.15 -16.61
CA THR A 175 -6.64 13.97 -17.10
C THR A 175 -5.67 13.74 -15.97
N LEU A 176 -5.76 14.50 -14.88
CA LEU A 176 -4.84 14.41 -13.75
C LEU A 176 -5.54 13.82 -12.55
N PHE A 177 -4.83 13.03 -11.77
CA PHE A 177 -5.33 12.60 -10.47
C PHE A 177 -4.28 12.73 -9.39
N ARG A 178 -4.77 12.87 -8.16
CA ARG A 178 -3.94 12.85 -6.95
C ARG A 178 -4.69 12.21 -5.79
N SER A 179 -3.94 11.51 -4.93
CA SER A 179 -4.45 10.91 -3.71
C SER A 179 -3.40 10.99 -2.61
N ASP A 180 -3.82 11.42 -1.42
CA ASP A 180 -3.00 11.47 -0.23
C ASP A 180 -3.30 10.22 0.63
N ILE A 181 -2.32 9.33 0.81
CA ILE A 181 -2.48 8.10 1.60
C ILE A 181 -1.70 8.21 2.90
N ASN A 182 -2.41 8.02 4.02
CA ASN A 182 -1.82 8.03 5.36
C ASN A 182 -1.28 6.64 5.71
N LEU A 183 0.00 6.60 6.09
CA LEU A 183 0.69 5.42 6.60
C LEU A 183 0.78 5.50 8.13
N PRO A 184 0.24 4.53 8.88
CA PRO A 184 0.17 4.60 10.34
C PRO A 184 1.54 4.40 11.00
N ALA A 185 1.65 4.60 12.32
CA ALA A 185 2.94 4.49 13.03
C ALA A 185 3.43 3.03 13.18
N ASN A 186 2.54 2.05 13.09
CA ASN A 186 2.81 0.63 13.25
C ASN A 186 3.23 -0.07 11.94
N LEU A 187 3.82 0.67 10.99
CA LEU A 187 4.34 0.05 9.76
C LEU A 187 5.36 -1.04 10.09
N VAL A 188 5.22 -2.16 9.40
CA VAL A 188 6.24 -3.20 9.36
C VAL A 188 7.25 -2.86 8.26
N GLU A 189 8.51 -3.22 8.48
CA GLU A 189 9.55 -3.11 7.47
C GLU A 189 9.28 -4.08 6.31
N GLY A 190 9.33 -3.58 5.08
CA GLY A 190 9.04 -4.38 3.90
C GLY A 190 8.70 -3.52 2.69
N ASP A 191 8.29 -4.18 1.61
CA ASP A 191 7.88 -3.53 0.37
C ASP A 191 6.37 -3.40 0.34
N TYR A 192 5.91 -2.17 0.09
CA TYR A 192 4.50 -1.84 0.03
C TYR A 192 4.14 -1.62 -1.44
N THR A 193 3.24 -2.44 -1.95
CA THR A 193 2.80 -2.39 -3.35
C THR A 193 1.63 -1.43 -3.47
N THR A 194 1.83 -0.35 -4.21
CA THR A 194 0.78 0.58 -4.59
C THR A 194 0.27 0.25 -5.98
N ARG A 195 -1.01 -0.09 -6.13
CA ARG A 195 -1.65 -0.32 -7.43
C ARG A 195 -2.62 0.82 -7.71
N ILE A 196 -2.60 1.33 -8.93
CA ILE A 196 -3.51 2.36 -9.42
C ILE A 196 -4.32 1.72 -10.53
N PHE A 197 -5.64 1.80 -10.43
CA PHE A 197 -6.57 1.34 -11.44
C PHE A 197 -7.33 2.55 -11.97
N LEU A 198 -7.38 2.65 -13.29
CA LEU A 198 -8.35 3.51 -13.96
C LEU A 198 -9.57 2.68 -14.25
N THR A 199 -10.73 3.18 -13.84
CA THR A 199 -12.01 2.55 -14.15
C THR A 199 -12.87 3.47 -15.00
N ARG A 200 -13.75 2.86 -15.79
CA ARG A 200 -14.80 3.54 -16.55
C ARG A 200 -15.99 2.61 -16.62
N ASP A 201 -17.16 3.08 -16.20
CA ASP A 201 -18.39 2.27 -16.15
C ASP A 201 -18.19 0.93 -15.41
N GLY A 202 -17.53 0.97 -14.26
CA GLY A 202 -17.22 -0.23 -13.46
C GLY A 202 -16.15 -1.16 -14.04
N GLN A 203 -15.57 -0.85 -15.20
CA GLN A 203 -14.55 -1.67 -15.86
C GLN A 203 -13.14 -1.14 -15.64
N VAL A 204 -12.17 -2.00 -15.34
CA VAL A 204 -10.77 -1.60 -15.25
C VAL A 204 -10.21 -1.45 -16.67
N VAL A 205 -9.87 -0.21 -17.05
CA VAL A 205 -9.38 0.13 -18.39
C VAL A 205 -7.85 0.24 -18.44
N ALA A 206 -7.21 0.45 -17.29
CA ALA A 206 -5.76 0.42 -17.15
C ALA A 206 -5.37 0.18 -15.69
N ASP A 207 -4.22 -0.46 -15.48
CA ASP A 207 -3.60 -0.57 -14.16
C ASP A 207 -2.12 -0.16 -14.19
N PHE A 208 -1.61 0.27 -13.04
CA PHE A 208 -0.21 0.63 -12.86
C PHE A 208 0.24 0.28 -11.45
N THR A 209 1.45 -0.24 -11.32
CA THR A 209 1.98 -0.69 -10.03
C THR A 209 3.30 -0.01 -9.71
N ARG A 210 3.44 0.43 -8.45
CA ARG A 210 4.66 1.02 -7.91
C ARG A 210 4.96 0.44 -6.54
N VAL A 211 6.24 0.22 -6.25
CA VAL A 211 6.70 -0.29 -4.95
C VAL A 211 7.25 0.86 -4.10
N LEU A 212 6.77 0.95 -2.87
CA LEU A 212 7.28 1.82 -1.83
C LEU A 212 8.13 1.00 -0.86
N HIS A 213 9.41 1.35 -0.74
CA HIS A 213 10.32 0.64 0.15
C HIS A 213 10.24 1.21 1.56
N VAL A 214 9.73 0.44 2.51
CA VAL A 214 9.70 0.81 3.91
C VAL A 214 10.83 0.10 4.64
N ARG A 215 11.74 0.86 5.25
CA ARG A 215 12.98 0.33 5.87
C ARG A 215 13.26 1.01 7.19
N LYS A 216 13.90 0.31 8.13
CA LYS A 216 14.33 0.95 9.39
C LYS A 216 15.56 1.83 9.18
N VAL A 217 15.60 3.01 9.80
CA VAL A 217 16.77 3.92 9.85
C VAL A 217 17.06 4.31 11.32
N GLY A 218 18.34 4.36 11.71
CA GLY A 218 18.79 4.66 13.09
C GLY A 218 19.86 5.76 13.16
N ILE A 219 20.20 6.23 14.37
CA ILE A 219 21.24 7.24 14.66
C ILE A 219 22.60 6.86 14.02
N GLU A 220 22.84 5.56 13.81
CA GLU A 220 24.04 5.09 13.11
C GLU A 220 24.11 5.58 11.67
N ARG A 221 22.96 5.68 10.97
CA ARG A 221 22.90 6.10 9.56
C ARG A 221 23.27 7.56 9.40
N TRP A 222 23.03 8.38 10.42
CA TRP A 222 23.49 9.76 10.46
C TRP A 222 24.99 9.86 10.74
N VAL A 223 25.51 9.11 11.74
CA VAL A 223 26.95 9.10 12.05
C VAL A 223 27.76 8.65 10.83
N TYR A 224 27.28 7.63 10.11
CA TYR A 224 27.88 7.12 8.89
C TYR A 224 27.89 8.16 7.75
N ASN A 225 26.75 8.80 7.48
CA ASN A 225 26.69 9.83 6.43
C ASN A 225 27.60 11.02 6.79
N LEU A 226 27.75 11.33 8.08
CA LEU A 226 28.65 12.38 8.55
C LEU A 226 30.13 11.99 8.36
N ALA A 227 30.49 10.75 8.64
CA ALA A 227 31.85 10.23 8.41
C ALA A 227 32.22 10.20 6.93
N GLN A 228 31.26 9.93 6.05
CA GLN A 228 31.53 9.67 4.64
C GLN A 228 31.40 10.91 3.76
N ASP A 229 30.35 11.71 3.95
CA ASP A 229 30.12 12.92 3.14
C ASP A 229 30.82 14.15 3.74
N GLN A 230 31.22 14.10 5.02
CA GLN A 230 31.86 15.20 5.75
C GLN A 230 32.96 14.70 6.72
N ALA A 231 33.87 13.87 6.21
CA ALA A 231 34.89 13.16 6.98
C ALA A 231 35.72 14.01 7.94
N LEU A 232 36.06 15.25 7.54
CA LEU A 232 36.86 16.16 8.36
C LEU A 232 36.11 16.56 9.64
N LEU A 233 34.81 16.80 9.53
CA LEU A 233 33.95 17.17 10.65
C LEU A 233 33.75 15.99 11.60
N TYR A 234 33.55 14.79 11.06
CA TYR A 234 33.45 13.56 11.84
C TYR A 234 34.75 13.27 12.62
N GLY A 235 35.91 13.51 12.00
CA GLY A 235 37.20 13.35 12.66
C GLY A 235 37.40 14.30 13.84
N LEU A 236 37.08 15.58 13.67
CA LEU A 236 37.15 16.57 14.76
C LEU A 236 36.17 16.24 15.90
N LEU A 237 34.94 15.84 15.56
CA LEU A 237 33.94 15.42 16.54
C LEU A 237 34.43 14.21 17.35
N SER A 238 34.99 13.22 16.67
CA SER A 238 35.52 12.00 17.30
C SER A 238 36.68 12.32 18.24
N LEU A 239 37.59 13.21 17.84
CA LEU A 239 38.72 13.62 18.67
C LEU A 239 38.27 14.37 19.93
N ALA A 240 37.32 15.28 19.80
CA ALA A 240 36.75 16.00 20.92
C ALA A 240 36.09 15.05 21.94
N ILE A 241 35.32 14.06 21.46
CA ILE A 241 34.71 13.03 22.31
C ILE A 241 35.78 12.20 23.04
N ALA A 242 36.86 11.82 22.36
CA ALA A 242 37.94 11.04 22.95
C ALA A 242 38.69 11.80 24.06
N ILE A 243 38.99 13.09 23.85
CA ILE A 243 39.64 13.93 24.86
C ILE A 243 38.75 14.05 26.10
N ALA A 244 37.45 14.30 25.90
CA ALA A 244 36.50 14.42 26.98
C ALA A 244 36.39 13.11 27.79
N ALA A 245 36.30 11.97 27.11
CA ALA A 245 36.23 10.67 27.76
C ALA A 245 37.51 10.33 28.55
N GLY A 246 38.68 10.61 27.98
CA GLY A 246 39.97 10.35 28.64
C GLY A 246 40.17 11.21 29.89
N TRP A 247 39.82 12.50 29.82
CA TRP A 247 39.84 13.38 30.99
C TRP A 247 38.84 12.92 32.06
N GLY A 248 37.61 12.54 31.65
CA GLY A 248 36.55 12.06 32.55
C GLY A 248 36.92 10.77 33.29
N ALA A 249 37.46 9.78 32.59
CA ALA A 249 37.91 8.52 33.20
C ALA A 249 39.05 8.77 34.19
N SER A 250 40.00 9.64 33.83
CA SER A 250 41.11 10.03 34.71
C SER A 250 40.60 10.69 35.99
N ALA A 251 39.59 11.56 35.90
CA ALA A 251 38.95 12.15 37.07
C ALA A 251 38.22 11.11 37.94
N ALA A 252 37.48 10.18 37.32
CA ALA A 252 36.78 9.12 38.03
C ALA A 252 37.73 8.18 38.80
N PHE A 253 38.85 7.77 38.19
CA PHE A 253 39.85 6.93 38.86
C PHE A 253 40.62 7.64 39.97
N ARG A 254 40.82 8.95 39.86
CA ARG A 254 41.39 9.74 40.97
C ARG A 254 40.42 9.79 42.15
N TYR A 255 39.13 9.95 41.88
CA TYR A 255 38.10 9.95 42.91
C TYR A 255 38.00 8.59 43.61
N ALA A 256 37.96 7.49 42.85
CA ALA A 256 37.84 6.13 43.38
C ALA A 256 39.08 5.62 44.16
N ARG A 257 40.26 6.24 43.97
CA ARG A 257 41.47 5.96 44.77
C ARG A 257 41.62 6.86 45.99
N GLY A 258 40.83 7.92 46.08
CA GLY A 258 40.78 8.85 47.21
C GLY A 258 39.74 8.47 48.28
N SER A 259 39.06 7.33 48.10
CA SER A 259 38.22 6.62 49.08
C SER A 259 38.89 5.31 49.47
#